data_AF-A0A7X8XGR1-F1
#
_entry.id   AF-A0A7X8XGR1-F1
#
_cell.length_a   1.000
_cell.length_b   1.000
_cell.length_c   1.000
_cell.angle_alpha   90.00
_cell.angle_beta   90.00
_cell.angle_gamma   90.00
#
_symmetry.space_group_name_H-M   'P 1'
#
loop_
_entity.id
_entity.type
_entity.pdbx_description
1 polymer ?
#
loop_
_entity_poly.entity_id
_entity_poly.type
_entity_poly.pdbx_seq_one_letter_code
_entity_poly.pdbx_strand_id
1 'polypeptide(L)' 'MTKHAIKVTGIILILALILALGGCSRSKKSDGKLHLYNWTYYTPDEIVEKFKAETGIEIVIDNFASNEEMFAKIMAG' A
#
# COMPACT_ATOMS: atom_id res chain seq x y z
N MET A 1 17.69 49.21 10.42
CA MET A 1 17.81 47.78 10.79
C MET A 1 16.45 47.07 10.97
N THR A 2 15.35 47.78 11.23
CA THR A 2 14.00 47.20 11.50
C THR A 2 13.29 46.58 10.29
N LYS A 3 13.46 47.13 9.07
CA LYS A 3 12.78 46.65 7.86
C LYS A 3 13.23 45.26 7.40
N HIS A 4 14.49 44.88 7.70
CA HIS A 4 15.02 43.56 7.36
C HIS A 4 14.49 42.49 8.32
N ALA A 5 14.37 42.81 9.61
CA ALA A 5 13.78 41.91 10.60
C ALA A 5 12.31 41.59 10.28
N ILE A 6 11.51 42.59 9.87
CA ILE A 6 10.09 42.39 9.48
C ILE A 6 9.95 41.46 8.27
N LYS A 7 10.82 41.60 7.26
CA LYS A 7 10.82 40.71 6.09
C LYS A 7 11.21 39.27 6.45
N VAL A 8 12.20 39.09 7.34
CA VAL A 8 12.65 37.78 7.81
C VAL A 8 11.56 37.07 8.60
N THR A 9 10.86 37.78 9.50
CA THR A 9 9.73 37.20 10.25
C THR A 9 8.58 36.78 9.33
N GLY A 10 8.27 37.56 8.29
CA GLY A 10 7.25 37.20 7.30
C GLY A 10 7.59 35.94 6.51
N ILE A 11 8.87 35.78 6.11
CA ILE A 11 9.35 34.58 5.40
C ILE A 11 9.25 33.33 6.29
N ILE A 12 9.59 33.44 7.58
CA ILE A 12 9.50 32.33 8.54
C ILE A 12 8.05 31.87 8.74
N LEU A 13 7.11 32.81 8.80
CA LEU A 13 5.67 32.50 8.92
C LEU A 13 5.11 31.78 7.68
N ILE A 14 5.53 32.18 6.48
CA ILE A 14 5.13 31.52 5.24
C ILE A 14 5.73 30.11 5.14
N LEU A 15 6.98 29.94 5.56
CA LEU A 15 7.64 28.62 5.59
C LEU A 15 6.93 27.66 6.55
N ALA A 16 6.53 28.14 7.73
CA ALA A 16 5.79 27.37 8.72
C ALA A 16 4.40 26.94 8.21
N LEU A 17 3.73 27.78 7.42
CA LEU A 17 2.42 27.48 6.83
C LEU A 17 2.53 26.39 5.73
N ILE A 18 3.59 26.43 4.93
CA ILE A 18 3.86 25.41 3.90
C ILE A 18 4.16 24.05 4.53
N LEU A 19 4.92 24.03 5.63
CA LEU A 19 5.20 22.81 6.42
C LEU A 19 3.93 22.23 7.07
N ALA A 20 2.99 23.07 7.50
CA ALA A 20 1.72 22.61 8.08
C ALA A 20 0.77 21.99 7.05
N LEU A 21 0.85 22.40 5.78
CA LEU A 21 -0.01 21.91 4.69
C LEU A 21 0.53 20.63 4.01
N GLY A 22 1.78 20.24 4.24
CA GLY A 22 2.43 19.08 3.60
C GLY A 22 2.22 17.72 4.29
N GLY A 23 1.44 17.65 5.38
CA GLY A 23 1.43 16.49 6.30
C GLY A 23 0.49 15.32 5.98
N CYS A 24 -0.41 15.41 4.99
CA CYS A 24 -1.52 14.46 4.83
C CYS A 24 -1.38 13.41 3.72
N SER A 25 -0.15 12.99 3.40
CA SER A 25 0.07 11.82 2.52
C SER A 25 0.84 10.72 3.26
N ARG A 26 0.33 10.27 4.40
CA ARG A 26 0.78 9.00 4.99
C ARG A 26 0.01 7.88 4.28
N SER A 27 0.48 7.48 3.10
CA SER A 27 0.07 6.22 2.50
C SER A 27 0.40 5.14 3.53
N LYS A 28 -0.61 4.59 4.22
CA LYS A 28 -0.44 3.40 5.05
C LYS A 28 0.06 2.32 4.09
N LYS A 29 1.36 2.03 4.12
CA LYS A 29 1.91 0.81 3.54
C LYS A 29 1.15 -0.33 4.22
N SER A 30 0.27 -0.99 3.48
CA SER A 30 -0.45 -2.15 3.98
C SER A 30 0.58 -3.25 4.18
N ASP A 31 0.99 -3.48 5.42
CA ASP A 31 1.87 -4.59 5.82
C ASP A 31 1.14 -5.95 5.84
N GLY A 32 0.00 -6.02 5.14
CA GLY A 32 -0.86 -7.19 5.08
C GLY A 32 -0.46 -8.10 3.93
N LYS A 33 -0.63 -9.42 4.14
CA LYS A 33 -0.57 -10.42 3.09
C LYS A 33 -1.98 -10.77 2.62
N LEU A 34 -2.15 -10.95 1.31
CA LEU A 34 -3.35 -11.53 0.72
C LEU A 34 -3.12 -13.03 0.50
N HIS A 35 -3.87 -13.87 1.19
CA HIS A 35 -3.87 -15.31 0.92
C HIS A 35 -4.90 -15.61 -0.18
N LEU A 36 -4.43 -16.10 -1.33
CA LEU A 36 -5.23 -16.45 -2.49
C LEU A 36 -5.24 -17.97 -2.65
N TYR A 37 -6.43 -18.57 -2.66
CA TYR A 37 -6.62 -19.99 -2.98
C TYR A 37 -7.32 -20.09 -4.34
N ASN A 38 -6.62 -20.58 -5.36
CA ASN A 38 -7.12 -20.57 -6.75
C ASN A 38 -6.72 -21.83 -7.53
N TRP A 39 -7.25 -21.98 -8.73
CA TRP A 39 -6.83 -23.05 -9.65
C TRP A 39 -5.39 -22.86 -10.10
N THR A 40 -4.71 -23.99 -10.29
CA THR A 40 -3.35 -24.00 -10.86
C THR A 40 -3.34 -23.32 -12.24
N TYR A 41 -2.36 -22.44 -12.46
CA TYR A 41 -2.16 -21.66 -13.70
C TYR A 41 -3.20 -20.59 -14.03
N TYR A 42 -4.16 -20.30 -13.14
CA TYR A 42 -5.15 -19.23 -13.35
C TYR A 42 -4.66 -17.83 -12.97
N THR A 43 -3.57 -17.73 -12.20
CA THR A 43 -3.00 -16.45 -11.76
C THR A 43 -1.59 -16.31 -12.30
N PRO A 44 -1.38 -15.54 -13.40
CA PRO A 44 -0.06 -15.28 -13.93
C PRO A 44 0.80 -14.43 -12.98
N ASP A 45 2.09 -14.77 -12.87
CA ASP A 45 3.05 -14.07 -12.00
C ASP A 45 3.13 -12.56 -12.31
N GLU A 46 2.99 -12.17 -13.58
CA GLU A 46 3.00 -10.75 -13.98
C GLU A 46 1.90 -9.94 -13.28
N ILE A 47 0.73 -10.54 -13.07
CA ILE A 47 -0.39 -9.88 -12.39
C ILE A 47 -0.11 -9.77 -10.89
N VAL A 48 0.52 -10.78 -10.30
CA VAL A 48 0.93 -10.78 -8.89
C VAL A 48 1.95 -9.67 -8.62
N GLU A 49 2.96 -9.56 -9.48
CA GLU A 49 4.00 -8.54 -9.36
C GLU A 49 3.44 -7.12 -9.58
N LYS A 50 2.56 -6.93 -10.57
CA LYS A 50 1.88 -5.64 -10.78
C LYS A 50 1.02 -5.25 -9.58
N PHE A 51 0.23 -6.19 -9.05
CA PHE A 51 -0.58 -5.95 -7.86
C PHE A 51 0.27 -5.52 -6.66
N LYS A 52 1.39 -6.22 -6.41
CA LYS A 52 2.33 -5.86 -5.34
C LYS A 52 2.98 -4.50 -5.57
N ALA A 53 3.33 -4.15 -6.80
CA ALA A 53 3.92 -2.86 -7.12
C ALA A 53 2.94 -1.70 -6.88
N GLU A 54 1.67 -1.88 -7.20
CA GLU A 54 0.62 -0.86 -7.04
C GLU A 54 0.15 -0.71 -5.60
N THR A 55 -0.01 -1.82 -4.88
CA THR A 55 -0.65 -1.85 -3.56
C THR A 55 0.34 -1.97 -2.41
N GLY A 56 1.53 -2.50 -2.65
CA GLY A 56 2.48 -2.90 -1.62
C GLY A 56 2.10 -4.20 -0.87
N ILE A 57 1.04 -4.90 -1.29
CA ILE A 57 0.54 -6.13 -0.64
C ILE A 57 1.21 -7.35 -1.25
N GLU A 58 1.69 -8.26 -0.40
CA GLU A 58 2.21 -9.57 -0.82
C GLU A 58 1.06 -10.56 -1.02
N ILE A 59 1.03 -11.27 -2.16
CA ILE A 59 0.08 -12.37 -2.38
C ILE A 59 0.76 -13.70 -2.07
N VAL A 60 0.14 -14.50 -1.20
CA VAL A 60 0.52 -15.90 -0.94
C VAL A 60 -0.50 -16.78 -1.65
N ILE A 61 -0.05 -17.54 -2.66
CA ILE A 61 -0.93 -18.36 -3.49
C ILE A 61 -0.81 -19.83 -3.11
N ASP A 62 -1.93 -20.41 -2.68
CA ASP A 62 -2.14 -21.84 -2.63
C ASP A 62 -2.98 -22.25 -3.85
N ASN A 63 -2.62 -23.34 -4.51
CA ASN A 63 -3.37 -23.83 -5.66
C ASN A 63 -4.14 -25.11 -5.35
N PHE A 64 -5.25 -25.32 -6.06
CA PHE A 64 -5.99 -26.58 -6.09
C PHE A 64 -6.17 -27.08 -7.53
N ALA A 65 -6.41 -28.38 -7.68
CA ALA A 65 -6.59 -29.06 -8.96
C ALA A 65 -8.05 -29.47 -9.24
N SER A 66 -8.93 -29.47 -8.23
CA SER A 66 -10.36 -29.71 -8.40
C SER A 66 -11.22 -28.99 -7.36
N ASN A 67 -12.53 -28.87 -7.64
CA ASN A 67 -13.47 -28.29 -6.69
C ASN A 67 -13.60 -29.10 -5.41
N GLU A 68 -13.47 -30.43 -5.50
CA GLU A 68 -13.51 -31.33 -4.35
C GLU A 68 -12.31 -31.10 -3.42
N GLU A 69 -11.12 -30.91 -3.97
CA GLU A 69 -9.91 -30.54 -3.20
C GLU A 69 -10.07 -29.16 -2.54
N MET A 70 -10.57 -28.18 -3.29
CA MET A 70 -10.87 -26.85 -2.76
C MET A 70 -11.84 -26.94 -1.58
N PHE A 71 -12.96 -27.63 -1.79
CA PHE A 71 -14.02 -27.78 -0.81
C PHE A 71 -13.53 -28.51 0.44
N ALA A 72 -12.77 -29.59 0.29
CA ALA A 72 -12.20 -30.35 1.41
C ALA A 72 -11.32 -29.46 2.31
N LYS A 73 -10.46 -28.62 1.72
CA LYS A 73 -9.60 -27.69 2.49
C LYS A 73 -10.43 -26.65 3.27
N ILE A 74 -11.45 -26.07 2.64
CA ILE A 74 -12.33 -25.08 3.29
C ILE A 74 -13.11 -25.71 4.45
N MET A 75 -13.59 -26.94 4.28
CA MET A 75 -14.37 -27.64 5.30
C MET A 75 -13.53 -28.14 6.48
N ALA A 76 -12.23 -28.31 6.30
CA ALA A 76 -11.32 -28.78 7.35
C ALA A 76 -11.09 -27.72 8.46
N GLY A 77 -11.36 -26.44 8.19
CA GLY A 77 -11.13 -25.32 9.11
C GLY A 77 -9.66 -24.96 9.22
#